data_AF-A0AAW5IDJ8-F1
#
_entry.id   AF-A0AAW5IDJ8-F1
#
_cell.length_a   1.000
_cell.length_b   1.000
_cell.length_c   1.000
_cell.angle_alpha   90.00
_cell.angle_beta   90.00
_cell.angle_gamma   90.00
#
_symmetry.space_group_name_H-M   'P 1'
#
loop_
_entity.id
_entity.type
_entity.pdbx_description
1 polymer ?
#
loop_
_entity_poly.entity_id
_entity_poly.type
_entity_poly.pdbx_seq_one_letter_code
_entity_poly.pdbx_strand_id
1 'polypeptide(L)'
;MFAKHSWYFRKALVRANYRNIQKGIDYSPIYLVRFFRNLLLKDGWVLKNRYLHIRPTDDWKEQPRIGTPQVQSTCGDSYSIL
;
A
#
# COMPACT_ATOMS: atom_id res chain seq x y z
N MET A 1 -13.90 9.04 7.18
CA MET A 1 -13.13 7.87 6.69
C MET A 1 -13.25 7.72 5.19
N PHE A 2 -14.41 7.28 4.66
CA PHE A 2 -14.60 7.00 3.23
C PHE A 2 -14.26 8.20 2.32
N ALA A 3 -14.89 9.36 2.51
CA ALA A 3 -14.65 10.55 1.68
C ALA A 3 -13.18 10.99 1.66
N LYS A 4 -12.47 10.86 2.81
CA LYS A 4 -11.04 11.21 2.94
C LYS A 4 -10.10 10.23 2.23
N HIS A 5 -10.54 8.99 2.01
CA HIS A 5 -9.74 7.93 1.39
C HIS A 5 -10.37 7.41 0.08
N SER A 6 -11.24 8.20 -0.55
CA SER A 6 -11.94 7.84 -1.80
C SER A 6 -10.97 7.56 -2.95
N TRP A 7 -9.88 8.34 -3.04
CA TRP A 7 -8.85 8.13 -4.06
C TRP A 7 -8.11 6.79 -3.87
N TYR A 8 -7.82 6.42 -2.62
CA TYR A 8 -7.26 5.10 -2.29
C TYR A 8 -8.22 3.98 -2.67
N PHE A 9 -9.50 4.11 -2.30
CA PHE A 9 -10.53 3.13 -2.64
C PHE A 9 -10.64 2.91 -4.15
N ARG A 10 -10.63 3.98 -4.96
CA ARG A 10 -10.63 3.88 -6.43
C ARG A 10 -9.44 3.08 -6.94
N LYS A 11 -8.21 3.37 -6.47
CA LYS A 11 -7.02 2.62 -6.90
C LYS A 11 -7.04 1.17 -6.40
N ALA A 12 -7.60 0.93 -5.21
CA ALA A 12 -7.76 -0.42 -4.67
C ALA A 12 -8.69 -1.26 -5.54
N LEU A 13 -9.78 -0.68 -6.06
CA LEU A 13 -10.65 -1.35 -7.03
C LEU A 13 -9.90 -1.71 -8.32
N VAL A 14 -9.06 -0.80 -8.84
CA VAL A 14 -8.22 -1.11 -10.00
C VAL A 14 -7.27 -2.27 -9.69
N ARG A 15 -6.60 -2.29 -8.53
CA ARG A 15 -5.72 -3.41 -8.16
C ARG A 15 -6.47 -4.73 -7.94
N ALA A 16 -7.70 -4.67 -7.42
CA ALA A 16 -8.53 -5.85 -7.23
C ALA A 16 -9.01 -6.47 -8.54
N ASN A 17 -9.14 -5.69 -9.62
CA ASN A 17 -9.67 -6.17 -10.90
C ASN A 17 -8.63 -6.23 -12.04
N TYR A 18 -7.48 -5.58 -11.89
CA TYR A 18 -6.46 -5.55 -12.93
C TYR A 18 -5.59 -6.80 -12.90
N ARG A 19 -5.64 -7.57 -13.99
CA ARG A 19 -4.79 -8.73 -14.27
C ARG A 19 -4.14 -8.58 -15.64
N ASN A 20 -2.85 -8.87 -15.72
CA ASN A 20 -2.08 -8.89 -16.95
C ASN A 20 -1.01 -9.99 -16.90
N ILE A 21 -1.31 -11.14 -17.50
CA ILE A 21 -0.46 -12.34 -17.49
C ILE A 21 0.88 -12.06 -18.18
N GLN A 22 0.89 -11.33 -19.30
CA GLN A 22 2.11 -11.01 -20.06
C GLN A 22 3.10 -10.18 -19.26
N LYS A 23 2.60 -9.34 -18.34
CA LYS A 23 3.44 -8.53 -17.43
C LYS A 23 3.66 -9.18 -16.07
N GLY A 24 3.15 -10.40 -15.84
CA GLY A 24 3.21 -11.10 -14.56
C GLY A 24 2.41 -10.43 -13.45
N ILE A 25 1.36 -9.68 -13.78
CA ILE A 25 0.56 -8.92 -12.81
C ILE A 25 -0.74 -9.67 -12.55
N ASP A 26 -0.95 -10.09 -11.30
CA ASP A 26 -2.22 -10.70 -10.90
C ASP A 26 -3.12 -9.70 -10.15
N TYR A 27 -4.40 -10.10 -10.03
CA TYR A 27 -5.38 -9.37 -9.24
C TYR A 27 -4.96 -9.37 -7.76
N SER A 28 -5.19 -8.26 -7.07
CA SER A 28 -4.79 -8.10 -5.66
C SER A 28 -5.89 -7.41 -4.86
N PRO A 29 -6.78 -8.18 -4.19
CA PRO A 29 -7.90 -7.63 -3.44
C PRO A 29 -7.49 -7.06 -2.06
N ILE A 30 -6.25 -7.28 -1.62
CA ILE A 30 -5.80 -6.98 -0.25
C ILE A 30 -6.01 -5.51 0.16
N TYR A 31 -5.81 -4.56 -0.75
CA TYR A 31 -5.99 -3.13 -0.48
C TYR A 31 -7.46 -2.78 -0.24
N LEU A 32 -8.35 -3.45 -0.97
CA LEU A 32 -9.80 -3.29 -0.82
C LEU A 32 -10.26 -3.91 0.51
N VAL A 33 -9.74 -5.09 0.85
CA VAL A 33 -9.96 -5.75 2.15
C VAL A 33 -9.51 -4.84 3.30
N ARG A 34 -8.29 -4.28 3.24
CA ARG A 34 -7.77 -3.35 4.26
C ARG A 34 -8.63 -2.10 4.40
N PHE A 35 -9.11 -1.53 3.29
CA PHE A 35 -10.03 -0.40 3.32
C PHE A 35 -11.33 -0.74 4.06
N PHE A 36 -11.97 -1.88 3.73
CA PHE A 36 -13.20 -2.29 4.39
C PHE A 36 -13.00 -2.66 5.86
N ARG A 37 -11.86 -3.27 6.22
CA ARG A 37 -11.52 -3.53 7.63
C ARG A 37 -11.43 -2.23 8.44
N ASN A 38 -10.78 -1.20 7.90
CA ASN A 38 -10.76 0.09 8.58
C ASN A 38 -12.16 0.73 8.67
N LEU A 39 -12.97 0.58 7.62
CA LEU A 39 -14.30 1.17 7.57
C LEU A 39 -15.28 0.51 8.55
N LEU A 40 -15.35 -0.84 8.53
CA LEU A 40 -16.34 -1.64 9.24
C LEU A 40 -15.87 -2.06 10.63
N LEU A 41 -14.61 -2.47 10.78
CA LEU A 41 -14.06 -3.04 12.01
C LEU A 41 -13.21 -2.04 12.81
N LYS A 42 -13.12 -0.78 12.36
CA LYS A 42 -12.23 0.25 12.91
C LYS A 42 -10.77 -0.23 13.00
N ASP A 43 -10.39 -1.10 12.08
CA ASP A 43 -9.03 -1.60 11.98
C ASP A 43 -8.06 -0.47 11.58
N GLY A 44 -6.77 -0.68 11.80
CA GLY A 44 -5.78 0.39 11.76
C GLY A 44 -4.88 0.43 10.53
N TRP A 45 -5.28 0.01 9.33
CA TRP A 45 -4.34 -0.02 8.19
C TRP A 45 -3.99 1.39 7.65
N VAL A 46 -2.73 1.63 7.28
CA VAL A 46 -2.32 2.93 6.70
C VAL A 46 -2.74 3.04 5.24
N LEU A 47 -3.73 3.87 4.92
CA LEU A 47 -4.28 3.98 3.56
C LEU A 47 -3.59 5.05 2.70
N LYS A 48 -2.41 4.72 2.14
CA LYS A 48 -1.66 5.60 1.21
C LYS A 48 -1.46 4.94 -0.16
N ASN A 49 -1.55 5.73 -1.23
CA ASN A 49 -1.57 5.21 -2.60
C ASN A 49 -0.23 4.63 -3.10
N ARG A 50 0.87 5.04 -2.48
CA ARG A 50 2.21 4.53 -2.74
C ARG A 50 2.35 3.02 -2.50
N TYR A 51 1.55 2.46 -1.60
CA TYR A 51 1.47 1.01 -1.36
C TYR A 51 0.73 0.25 -2.47
N LEU A 52 0.00 0.93 -3.37
CA LEU A 52 -0.84 0.27 -4.39
C LEU A 52 -0.12 0.14 -5.75
N HIS A 53 1.15 0.52 -5.82
CA HIS A 53 1.93 0.38 -7.04
C HIS A 53 2.13 -1.09 -7.41
N ILE A 54 2.15 -1.37 -8.71
CA ILE A 54 2.37 -2.74 -9.23
C ILE A 54 3.80 -3.20 -8.95
N ARG A 55 4.76 -2.28 -8.99
CA ARG A 55 6.18 -2.50 -8.65
C ARG A 55 6.60 -1.44 -7.63
N PRO A 56 6.26 -1.61 -6.35
CA PRO A 56 6.66 -0.66 -5.31
C PRO A 56 8.17 -0.76 -5.02
N THR A 57 8.78 0.35 -4.61
CA THR A 57 10.12 0.35 -3.99
C THR A 57 10.07 -0.30 -2.62
N ASP A 58 11.23 -0.64 -2.05
CA ASP A 58 11.31 -1.36 -0.76
C ASP A 58 10.53 -0.68 0.35
N ASP A 59 10.58 0.65 0.44
CA ASP A 59 9.85 1.47 1.41
C ASP A 59 8.32 1.29 1.36
N TRP A 60 7.78 0.85 0.22
CA TRP A 60 6.34 0.74 -0.03
C TRP A 60 5.88 -0.69 -0.33
N LYS A 61 6.73 -1.70 -0.15
CA LYS A 61 6.36 -3.11 -0.34
C LYS A 61 5.33 -3.56 0.69
N GLU A 62 5.50 -3.13 1.93
CA GLU A 62 4.64 -3.54 3.04
C GLU A 62 3.83 -2.37 3.56
N GLN A 63 2.51 -2.56 3.56
CA GLN A 63 1.60 -1.58 4.13
C GLN A 63 1.45 -1.87 5.63
N PRO A 64 1.75 -0.90 6.50
CA PRO A 64 1.71 -1.11 7.94
C PRO A 64 0.32 -0.88 8.55
N ARG A 65 0.18 -1.25 9.82
CA ARG A 65 -0.88 -0.74 10.69
C ARG A 65 -0.44 0.58 11.37
N ILE A 66 -1.42 1.37 11.79
CA ILE A 66 -1.25 2.59 12.56
C ILE A 66 -0.76 2.15 13.94
N GLY A 67 0.39 2.67 14.36
CA GLY A 67 1.02 2.33 15.65
C GLY A 67 2.07 1.21 15.59
N THR A 68 2.19 0.46 14.48
CA THR A 68 3.38 -0.40 14.30
C THR A 68 4.59 0.46 13.93
N PRO A 69 5.76 0.26 14.58
CA PRO A 69 7.00 0.91 14.18
C PRO A 69 7.24 0.65 12.70
N GLN A 70 7.43 1.72 11.93
CA GLN A 70 7.91 1.59 10.57
C GLN A 70 9.38 1.25 10.66
N VAL A 71 9.80 0.08 10.16
CA VAL A 71 11.19 -0.10 9.79
C VAL A 71 11.40 0.84 8.60
N GLN A 72 11.93 2.02 8.86
CA GLN A 72 12.43 2.89 7.80
C GLN A 72 13.59 2.14 7.16
N SER A 73 13.36 1.61 5.97
CA SER A 73 14.46 1.27 5.08
C SER A 73 15.19 2.58 4.78
N THR A 74 16.32 2.79 5.46
CA THR A 74 17.25 3.87 5.11
C THR A 74 17.85 3.49 3.75
N CYS A 75 17.27 4.01 2.67
CA CYS A 75 18.01 4.11 1.41
C CYS A 75 19.16 5.09 1.68
N GLY A 76 20.38 4.55 1.66
CA GLY A 76 21.59 5.29 2.01
C GLY A 76 21.81 6.45 1.06
N ASP A 77 22.11 7.60 1.64
CA ASP A 77 23.04 8.56 1.08
C ASP A 77 23.77 9.24 2.24
N SER A 78 25.09 9.34 2.11
CA SER A 78 26.03 10.16 2.88
C SER A 78 26.66 9.53 4.14
N TYR A 79 27.63 8.63 3.95
CA TYR A 79 28.96 8.77 4.58
C TYR A 79 30.04 8.27 3.62
N SER A 80 30.38 9.11 2.66
CA SER A 80 31.75 9.20 2.15
C SER A 80 32.61 9.74 3.29
N ILE A 81 33.12 8.85 4.13
CA ILE A 81 34.33 9.09 4.92
C ILE A 81 35.25 7.90 4.63
N LEU A 82 35.89 7.98 3.47
CA LEU A 82 37.32 7.78 3.19
C LEU A 82 37.56 8.24 1.75
#